data_AF-A0A2R6HZG8-F1
#
_entry.id   AF-A0A2R6HZG8-F1
#
_cell.length_a   1.000
_cell.length_b   1.000
_cell.length_c   1.000
_cell.angle_alpha   90.00
_cell.angle_beta   90.00
_cell.angle_gamma   90.00
#
_symmetry.space_group_name_H-M   'P 1'
#
loop_
_entity.id
_entity.type
_entity.pdbx_description
1 polymer ?
#
loop_
_entity_poly.entity_id
_entity_poly.type
_entity_poly.pdbx_seq_one_letter_code
_entity_poly.pdbx_strand_id
1 'polypeptide(L)'
;DGQLTEGTIDEDAVGAFGGEIVDTICKLHSNTRARQFVNEVATLAMRSIMHFGFSLAIDDESIEPEAEAQIGEAIANAEERVQELISTYEAGELESLPGRTVDETLEMKIMQTLGKARDSAGDIAEDYFDDDNPAVVMARSGARGSMLNLTQMAGCVGQQAVRGERINRGYEGRTLSHYLPEDLSADAHGFVENSYRNGLTPREFFFHAMGGREGLVDTAVRTSKSGYLQRRLINALSELETQYDGTVRDTSDTIVQFEFGEDGTSPVQVSSSDDNDIDVEAITERVLDEEFADEAEKEQFLSRASVDTNISEHQDSWKTGRTAGTGTEVESDD
;
A
#
# COMPACT_ATOMS: atom_id res chain seq x y z
N ASP A 1 2.78 24.60 -11.32
CA ASP A 1 4.05 24.93 -12.02
C ASP A 1 5.06 23.80 -12.24
N GLY A 2 4.74 22.53 -11.94
CA GLY A 2 5.65 21.42 -12.24
C GLY A 2 6.99 21.46 -11.49
N GLN A 3 6.97 21.98 -10.25
CA GLN A 3 8.13 22.05 -9.37
C GLN A 3 7.90 21.14 -8.16
N LEU A 4 8.87 20.27 -7.86
CA LEU A 4 8.86 19.47 -6.64
C LEU A 4 9.25 20.37 -5.46
N THR A 5 8.32 20.62 -4.55
CA THR A 5 8.53 21.45 -3.36
C THR A 5 9.10 20.65 -2.19
N GLU A 6 8.58 19.45 -1.97
CA GLU A 6 8.97 18.54 -0.90
C GLU A 6 8.68 17.08 -1.28
N GLY A 7 9.22 16.15 -0.51
CA GLY A 7 9.02 14.72 -0.70
C GLY A 7 10.09 14.04 -1.58
N THR A 8 10.04 12.70 -1.57
CA THR A 8 10.91 11.83 -2.35
C THR A 8 10.10 11.22 -3.49
N ILE A 9 10.71 11.07 -4.67
CA ILE A 9 10.07 10.39 -5.81
C ILE A 9 10.42 8.90 -5.72
N ASP A 10 9.44 8.07 -5.38
CA ASP A 10 9.53 6.61 -5.22
C ASP A 10 8.63 5.85 -6.22
N GLU A 11 8.38 4.57 -5.98
CA GLU A 11 7.51 3.73 -6.82
C GLU A 11 6.08 4.28 -6.91
N ASP A 12 5.52 4.89 -5.86
CA ASP A 12 4.16 5.42 -5.89
C ASP A 12 4.05 6.67 -6.76
N ALA A 13 5.14 7.42 -6.90
CA ALA A 13 5.18 8.61 -7.74
C ALA A 13 5.36 8.30 -9.25
N VAL A 14 6.23 7.34 -9.60
CA VAL A 14 6.63 7.08 -11.02
C VAL A 14 6.50 5.62 -11.48
N GLY A 15 6.02 4.74 -10.61
CA GLY A 15 5.87 3.32 -10.87
C GLY A 15 4.81 2.98 -11.91
N ALA A 16 4.84 1.73 -12.37
CA ALA A 16 3.94 1.26 -13.42
C ALA A 16 2.49 1.05 -12.94
N PHE A 17 2.28 0.93 -11.63
CA PHE A 17 0.99 0.60 -11.01
C PHE A 17 0.54 1.74 -10.09
N GLY A 18 0.01 2.81 -10.66
CA GLY A 18 -0.52 3.93 -9.87
C GLY A 18 0.47 5.09 -9.67
N GLY A 19 1.51 5.18 -10.49
CA GLY A 19 2.44 6.33 -10.49
C GLY A 19 1.71 7.67 -10.66
N GLU A 20 1.46 8.39 -9.56
CA GLU A 20 0.60 9.58 -9.55
C GLU A 20 1.08 10.66 -10.51
N ILE A 21 2.40 10.90 -10.56
CA ILE A 21 2.99 11.94 -11.42
C ILE A 21 2.84 11.54 -12.89
N VAL A 22 3.11 10.29 -13.23
CA VAL A 22 3.05 9.80 -14.61
C VAL A 22 1.61 9.80 -15.11
N ASP A 23 0.67 9.32 -14.29
CA ASP A 23 -0.75 9.32 -14.59
C ASP A 23 -1.29 10.75 -14.77
N THR A 24 -0.93 11.66 -13.86
CA THR A 24 -1.29 13.08 -13.94
C THR A 24 -0.78 13.73 -15.23
N ILE A 25 0.48 13.47 -15.63
CA ILE A 25 1.03 14.01 -16.87
C ILE A 25 0.33 13.41 -18.11
N CYS A 26 -0.03 12.13 -18.08
CA CYS A 26 -0.81 11.50 -19.15
C CYS A 26 -2.15 12.19 -19.34
N LYS A 27 -2.85 12.49 -18.23
CA LYS A 27 -4.21 13.06 -18.22
C LYS A 27 -4.25 14.56 -18.50
N LEU A 28 -3.36 15.34 -17.88
CA LEU A 28 -3.34 16.80 -18.02
C LEU A 28 -2.66 17.29 -19.29
N HIS A 29 -1.68 16.54 -19.81
CA HIS A 29 -0.89 16.99 -20.95
C HIS A 29 -1.04 16.08 -22.16
N SER A 30 -0.38 14.92 -22.15
CA SER A 30 -0.50 13.89 -23.20
C SER A 30 0.37 12.69 -22.87
N ASN A 31 -0.01 11.53 -23.42
CA ASN A 31 0.81 10.32 -23.42
C ASN A 31 2.21 10.56 -24.01
N THR A 32 2.33 11.45 -24.99
CA THR A 32 3.64 11.81 -25.59
C THR A 32 4.53 12.54 -24.60
N ARG A 33 3.97 13.48 -23.82
CA ARG A 33 4.71 14.20 -22.80
C ARG A 33 5.10 13.27 -21.65
N ALA A 34 4.21 12.41 -21.19
CA ALA A 34 4.52 11.41 -20.16
C ALA A 34 5.67 10.49 -20.59
N ARG A 35 5.65 10.00 -21.84
CA ARG A 35 6.76 9.21 -22.40
C ARG A 35 8.09 9.99 -22.40
N GLN A 36 8.07 11.26 -22.76
CA GLN A 36 9.27 12.11 -22.73
C GLN A 36 9.78 12.31 -21.31
N PHE A 37 8.87 12.57 -20.36
CA PHE A 37 9.18 12.74 -18.94
C PHE A 37 9.86 11.49 -18.38
N VAL A 38 9.31 10.29 -18.60
CA VAL A 38 9.92 9.03 -18.14
C VAL A 38 11.33 8.85 -18.70
N ASN A 39 11.56 9.18 -19.98
CA ASN A 39 12.90 9.12 -20.57
C ASN A 39 13.88 10.13 -19.98
N GLU A 40 13.42 11.36 -19.70
CA GLU A 40 14.22 12.42 -19.08
C GLU A 40 14.63 12.03 -17.65
N VAL A 41 13.68 11.57 -16.84
CA VAL A 41 13.90 11.10 -15.46
C VAL A 41 14.83 9.89 -15.45
N ALA A 42 14.58 8.88 -16.30
CA ALA A 42 15.44 7.70 -16.37
C ALA A 42 16.88 8.06 -16.77
N THR A 43 17.05 8.97 -17.74
CA THR A 43 18.38 9.42 -18.18
C THR A 43 19.12 10.16 -17.08
N LEU A 44 18.42 11.03 -16.34
CA LEU A 44 18.98 11.75 -15.20
C LEU A 44 19.37 10.77 -14.08
N ALA A 45 18.47 9.87 -13.70
CA ALA A 45 18.70 8.86 -12.66
C ALA A 45 19.89 7.96 -13.00
N MET A 46 19.96 7.43 -14.23
CA MET A 46 21.10 6.64 -14.69
C MET A 46 22.40 7.45 -14.63
N ARG A 47 22.40 8.71 -15.09
CA ARG A 47 23.61 9.54 -15.06
C ARG A 47 24.05 9.85 -13.64
N SER A 48 23.12 10.09 -12.71
CA SER A 48 23.39 10.29 -11.30
C SER A 48 24.00 9.03 -10.67
N ILE A 49 23.36 7.87 -10.84
CA ILE A 49 23.86 6.60 -10.29
C ILE A 49 25.25 6.26 -10.84
N MET A 50 25.55 6.57 -12.11
CA MET A 50 26.88 6.38 -12.69
C MET A 50 27.98 7.22 -12.01
N HIS A 51 27.64 8.36 -11.41
CA HIS A 51 28.60 9.23 -10.72
C HIS A 51 28.69 8.92 -9.22
N PHE A 52 27.55 8.70 -8.56
CA PHE A 52 27.52 8.39 -7.13
C PHE A 52 27.99 6.96 -6.84
N GLY A 53 27.64 6.02 -7.71
CA GLY A 53 27.77 4.59 -7.44
C GLY A 53 26.70 4.11 -6.45
N PHE A 54 26.26 2.87 -6.62
CA PHE A 54 25.34 2.20 -5.70
C PHE A 54 25.72 0.73 -5.65
N SER A 55 25.88 0.18 -4.44
CA SER A 55 26.29 -1.20 -4.22
C SER A 55 25.63 -1.74 -2.96
N LEU A 56 25.53 -3.06 -2.87
CA LEU A 56 25.06 -3.79 -1.70
C LEU A 56 26.13 -4.81 -1.28
N ALA A 57 26.35 -4.95 0.01
CA ALA A 57 27.23 -5.92 0.65
C ALA A 57 26.47 -6.69 1.75
N ILE A 58 27.06 -7.79 2.23
CA ILE A 58 26.49 -8.59 3.34
C ILE A 58 26.46 -7.77 4.63
N ASP A 59 27.37 -6.80 4.78
CA ASP A 59 27.42 -5.92 5.95
C ASP A 59 26.19 -4.99 6.01
N ASP A 60 25.59 -4.64 4.87
CA ASP A 60 24.35 -3.84 4.81
C ASP A 60 23.13 -4.61 5.32
N GLU A 61 23.23 -5.94 5.47
CA GLU A 61 22.20 -6.82 6.03
C GLU A 61 22.55 -7.27 7.45
N SER A 62 23.57 -6.66 8.06
CA SER A 62 24.05 -6.99 9.40
C SER A 62 23.46 -6.01 10.41
N ILE A 63 23.03 -6.55 11.55
CA ILE A 63 22.56 -5.76 12.69
C ILE A 63 23.56 -5.83 13.83
N GLU A 64 23.54 -4.84 14.72
CA GLU A 64 24.41 -4.82 15.87
C GLU A 64 24.07 -5.95 16.86
N PRO A 65 25.04 -6.46 17.65
CA PRO A 65 24.77 -7.52 18.63
C PRO A 65 23.71 -7.15 19.68
N GLU A 66 23.51 -5.86 19.95
CA GLU A 66 22.44 -5.38 20.81
C GLU A 66 21.06 -5.63 20.21
N ALA A 67 20.89 -5.34 18.91
CA ALA A 67 19.67 -5.63 18.17
C ALA A 67 19.42 -7.15 18.07
N GLU A 68 20.46 -7.95 17.82
CA GLU A 68 20.35 -9.42 17.84
C GLU A 68 19.85 -9.94 19.19
N ALA A 69 20.34 -9.37 20.30
CA ALA A 69 19.89 -9.74 21.64
C ALA A 69 18.42 -9.35 21.89
N GLN A 70 18.00 -8.16 21.45
CA GLN A 70 16.60 -7.72 21.58
C GLN A 70 15.65 -8.57 20.73
N ILE A 71 16.06 -8.92 19.51
CA ILE A 71 15.31 -9.85 18.64
C ILE A 71 15.20 -11.23 19.30
N GLY A 72 16.31 -11.74 19.84
CA GLY A 72 16.31 -13.00 20.59
C GLY A 72 15.38 -12.97 21.79
N GLU A 73 15.33 -11.87 22.54
CA GLU A 73 14.39 -11.68 23.65
C GLU A 73 12.93 -11.63 23.18
N ALA A 74 12.64 -10.92 22.09
CA ALA A 74 11.31 -10.87 21.50
C ALA A 74 10.81 -12.25 21.04
N ILE A 75 11.68 -13.05 20.43
CA ILE A 75 11.38 -14.43 20.03
C ILE A 75 11.16 -15.32 21.26
N ALA A 76 12.05 -15.26 22.25
CA ALA A 76 11.93 -16.06 23.48
C ALA A 76 10.62 -15.76 24.24
N ASN A 77 10.23 -14.48 24.34
CA ASN A 77 8.96 -14.07 24.93
C ASN A 77 7.76 -14.62 24.16
N ALA A 78 7.87 -14.73 22.83
CA ALA A 78 6.82 -15.32 22.00
C ALA A 78 6.71 -16.83 22.21
N GLU A 79 7.84 -17.53 22.31
CA GLU A 79 7.88 -18.97 22.61
C GLU A 79 7.31 -19.28 24.00
N GLU A 80 7.65 -18.48 25.02
CA GLU A 80 7.06 -18.60 26.36
C GLU A 80 5.54 -18.46 26.30
N ARG A 81 5.04 -17.46 25.57
CA ARG A 81 3.60 -17.26 25.41
C ARG A 81 2.91 -18.37 24.61
N VAL A 82 3.60 -18.99 23.65
CA VAL A 82 3.13 -20.21 22.98
C VAL A 82 3.03 -21.37 23.96
N GLN A 83 4.03 -21.53 24.85
CA GLN A 83 4.00 -22.56 25.88
C GLN A 83 2.87 -22.35 26.90
N GLU A 84 2.58 -21.10 27.27
CA GLU A 84 1.41 -20.75 28.08
C GLU A 84 0.09 -21.14 27.40
N LEU A 85 -0.04 -20.87 26.10
CA LEU A 85 -1.22 -21.27 25.32
C LEU A 85 -1.38 -22.80 25.26
N ILE A 86 -0.28 -23.54 25.06
CA ILE A 86 -0.28 -25.00 25.04
C ILE A 86 -0.69 -25.57 26.41
N SER A 87 -0.11 -25.06 27.50
CA SER A 87 -0.47 -25.51 28.86
C SER A 87 -1.93 -25.21 29.22
N THR A 88 -2.47 -24.07 28.81
CA THR A 88 -3.90 -23.71 28.97
C THR A 88 -4.80 -24.66 28.18
N TYR A 89 -4.36 -25.06 26.99
CA TYR A 89 -5.05 -26.03 26.14
C TYR A 89 -5.04 -27.43 26.76
N GLU A 90 -3.89 -27.90 27.27
CA GLU A 90 -3.75 -29.18 27.95
C GLU A 90 -4.58 -29.24 29.25
N ALA A 91 -4.73 -28.12 29.95
CA ALA A 91 -5.61 -27.99 31.11
C ALA A 91 -7.11 -28.01 30.75
N GLY A 92 -7.47 -27.88 29.47
CA GLY A 92 -8.85 -27.79 29.01
C GLY A 92 -9.52 -26.44 29.32
N GLU A 93 -8.73 -25.41 29.62
CA GLU A 93 -9.21 -24.07 30.00
C GLU A 93 -9.29 -23.10 28.80
N LEU A 94 -8.82 -23.53 27.62
CA LEU A 94 -8.83 -22.70 26.43
C LEU A 94 -10.25 -22.56 25.84
N GLU A 95 -10.78 -21.33 25.88
CA GLU A 95 -12.05 -21.01 25.23
C GLU A 95 -11.92 -20.98 23.70
N SER A 96 -12.85 -21.66 23.02
CA SER A 96 -12.97 -21.66 21.57
C SER A 96 -13.47 -20.31 21.04
N LEU A 97 -12.89 -19.84 19.94
CA LEU A 97 -13.43 -18.70 19.20
C LEU A 97 -14.77 -19.07 18.52
N PRO A 98 -15.68 -18.09 18.32
CA PRO A 98 -16.95 -18.35 17.64
C PRO A 98 -16.76 -19.00 16.25
N GLY A 99 -17.41 -20.13 16.03
CA GLY A 99 -17.35 -20.86 14.76
C GLY A 99 -16.09 -21.68 14.53
N ARG A 100 -15.24 -21.88 15.56
CA ARG A 100 -14.02 -22.70 15.49
C ARG A 100 -13.96 -23.73 16.60
N THR A 101 -13.21 -24.81 16.36
CA THR A 101 -12.90 -25.78 17.42
C THR A 101 -11.85 -25.21 18.38
N VAL A 102 -11.65 -25.89 19.52
CA VAL A 102 -10.61 -25.52 20.48
C VAL A 102 -9.22 -25.65 19.83
N ASP A 103 -8.98 -26.73 19.09
CA ASP A 103 -7.72 -26.99 18.38
C ASP A 103 -7.44 -25.91 17.32
N GLU A 104 -8.43 -25.56 16.51
CA GLU A 104 -8.32 -24.46 15.52
C GLU A 104 -8.09 -23.11 16.20
N THR A 105 -8.63 -22.92 17.40
CA THR A 105 -8.42 -21.72 18.20
C THR A 105 -6.99 -21.65 18.74
N LEU A 106 -6.46 -22.76 19.23
CA LEU A 106 -5.07 -22.86 19.66
C LEU A 106 -4.13 -22.52 18.49
N GLU A 107 -4.30 -23.19 17.36
CA GLU A 107 -3.47 -23.00 16.17
C GLU A 107 -3.47 -21.54 15.70
N MET A 108 -4.64 -20.90 15.66
CA MET A 108 -4.74 -19.49 15.29
C MET A 108 -3.99 -18.59 16.29
N LYS A 109 -4.17 -18.81 17.60
CA LYS A 109 -3.51 -18.00 18.64
C LYS A 109 -1.99 -18.15 18.60
N ILE A 110 -1.50 -19.37 18.34
CA ILE A 110 -0.06 -19.61 18.19
C ILE A 110 0.46 -18.91 16.93
N MET A 111 -0.18 -19.10 15.77
CA MET A 111 0.21 -18.40 14.54
C MET A 111 0.23 -16.87 14.70
N GLN A 112 -0.76 -16.30 15.39
CA GLN A 112 -0.81 -14.86 15.64
C GLN A 112 0.33 -14.41 16.55
N THR A 113 0.66 -15.20 17.58
CA THR A 113 1.75 -14.88 18.51
C THR A 113 3.10 -14.90 17.80
N LEU A 114 3.36 -15.93 16.99
CA LEU A 114 4.59 -16.07 16.21
C LEU A 114 4.69 -15.05 15.07
N GLY A 115 3.54 -14.68 14.47
CA GLY A 115 3.48 -13.59 13.49
C GLY A 115 3.90 -12.26 14.10
N LYS A 116 3.35 -11.92 15.27
CA LYS A 116 3.76 -10.71 16.02
C LYS A 116 5.24 -10.72 16.40
N ALA A 117 5.78 -11.89 16.76
CA ALA A 117 7.20 -12.01 17.09
C ALA A 117 8.09 -11.65 15.89
N ARG A 118 7.74 -12.13 14.70
CA ARG A 118 8.42 -11.77 13.44
C ARG A 118 8.30 -10.27 13.16
N ASP A 119 7.10 -9.71 13.31
CA ASP A 119 6.87 -8.29 13.04
C ASP A 119 7.68 -7.41 14.00
N SER A 120 7.68 -7.72 15.31
CA SER A 120 8.54 -7.04 16.29
C SER A 120 10.04 -7.21 16.01
N ALA A 121 10.48 -8.38 15.56
CA ALA A 121 11.86 -8.58 15.11
C ALA A 121 12.19 -7.72 13.88
N GLY A 122 11.20 -7.47 13.02
CA GLY A 122 11.33 -6.57 11.87
C GLY A 122 11.44 -5.12 12.27
N ASP A 123 10.58 -4.66 13.18
CA ASP A 123 10.61 -3.28 13.71
C ASP A 123 11.95 -3.00 14.40
N ILE A 124 12.43 -3.92 15.26
CA ILE A 124 13.74 -3.80 15.90
C ILE A 124 14.85 -3.79 14.84
N ALA A 125 14.81 -4.67 13.83
CA ALA A 125 15.84 -4.64 12.80
C ALA A 125 15.83 -3.31 12.01
N GLU A 126 14.65 -2.76 11.71
CA GLU A 126 14.50 -1.49 11.00
C GLU A 126 15.06 -0.30 11.80
N ASP A 127 14.79 -0.23 13.11
CA ASP A 127 15.29 0.84 13.98
C ASP A 127 16.82 0.92 14.05
N TYR A 128 17.50 -0.18 13.75
CA TYR A 128 18.97 -0.28 13.78
C TYR A 128 19.63 -0.15 12.41
N PHE A 129 18.86 -0.14 11.32
CA PHE A 129 19.44 0.14 10.01
C PHE A 129 19.50 1.64 9.77
N ASP A 130 20.66 2.12 9.32
CA ASP A 130 20.79 3.52 8.91
C ASP A 130 19.90 3.82 7.69
N ASP A 131 19.33 5.03 7.64
CA ASP A 131 18.48 5.46 6.52
C ASP A 131 19.21 5.49 5.17
N ASP A 132 20.54 5.64 5.17
CA ASP A 132 21.40 5.61 3.98
C ASP A 132 21.89 4.20 3.59
N ASN A 133 21.49 3.18 4.34
CA ASN A 133 21.78 1.78 4.02
C ASN A 133 21.19 1.43 2.64
N PRO A 134 22.00 0.94 1.67
CA PRO A 134 21.54 0.61 0.33
C PRO A 134 20.37 -0.38 0.30
N ALA A 135 20.35 -1.34 1.22
CA ALA A 135 19.30 -2.35 1.31
C ALA A 135 17.95 -1.72 1.72
N VAL A 136 17.98 -0.83 2.72
CA VAL A 136 16.81 -0.06 3.16
C VAL A 136 16.33 0.89 2.07
N VAL A 137 17.25 1.60 1.41
CA VAL A 137 16.91 2.50 0.29
C VAL A 137 16.22 1.74 -0.84
N MET A 138 16.69 0.54 -1.21
CA MET A 138 16.03 -0.30 -2.23
C MET A 138 14.64 -0.78 -1.81
N ALA A 139 14.47 -1.14 -0.54
CA ALA A 139 13.20 -1.61 0.00
C ALA A 139 12.17 -0.48 0.09
N ARG A 140 12.55 0.68 0.64
CA ARG A 140 11.66 1.86 0.78
C ARG A 140 11.31 2.51 -0.55
N SER A 141 12.25 2.54 -1.51
CA SER A 141 11.97 3.10 -2.84
C SER A 141 11.13 2.19 -3.75
N GLY A 142 10.84 0.95 -3.33
CA GLY A 142 10.14 -0.05 -4.16
C GLY A 142 11.00 -0.61 -5.31
N ALA A 143 12.28 -0.21 -5.41
CA ALA A 143 13.14 -0.63 -6.52
C ALA A 143 13.38 -2.16 -6.55
N ARG A 144 13.62 -2.76 -5.37
CA ARG A 144 13.75 -4.21 -5.23
C ARG A 144 13.70 -4.64 -3.76
N GLY A 145 12.94 -5.70 -3.50
CA GLY A 145 12.79 -6.23 -2.15
C GLY A 145 11.78 -5.43 -1.35
N SER A 146 11.67 -5.76 -0.07
CA SER A 146 10.75 -5.14 0.88
C SER A 146 11.39 -5.16 2.26
N MET A 147 10.86 -4.37 3.21
CA MET A 147 11.32 -4.41 4.61
C MET A 147 11.22 -5.83 5.19
N LEU A 148 10.18 -6.59 4.82
CA LEU A 148 10.06 -7.99 5.21
C LEU A 148 11.24 -8.85 4.74
N ASN A 149 11.81 -8.59 3.55
CA ASN A 149 12.98 -9.34 3.10
C ASN A 149 14.20 -9.03 3.95
N LEU A 150 14.39 -7.78 4.36
CA LEU A 150 15.47 -7.39 5.28
C LEU A 150 15.28 -8.02 6.65
N THR A 151 14.05 -8.00 7.18
CA THR A 151 13.71 -8.69 8.43
C THR A 151 14.07 -10.17 8.39
N GLN A 152 13.81 -10.87 7.27
CA GLN A 152 14.16 -12.29 7.13
C GLN A 152 15.67 -12.54 7.00
N MET A 153 16.40 -11.58 6.41
CA MET A 153 17.86 -11.69 6.26
C MET A 153 18.60 -11.41 7.57
N ALA A 154 18.16 -10.43 8.35
CA ALA A 154 18.83 -9.98 9.57
C ALA A 154 18.20 -10.50 10.87
N GLY A 155 16.87 -10.49 10.98
CA GLY A 155 16.12 -10.79 12.21
C GLY A 155 15.71 -12.26 12.35
N CYS A 156 14.58 -12.65 11.77
CA CYS A 156 14.13 -14.04 11.74
C CYS A 156 13.30 -14.35 10.49
N VAL A 157 13.38 -15.59 10.00
CA VAL A 157 12.57 -16.00 8.84
C VAL A 157 11.09 -16.15 9.20
N GLY A 158 10.80 -16.64 10.41
CA GLY A 158 9.46 -16.77 10.97
C GLY A 158 8.74 -18.09 10.63
N GLN A 159 7.44 -18.15 10.99
CA GLN A 159 6.63 -19.35 10.87
C GLN A 159 6.46 -19.83 9.42
N GLN A 160 6.85 -21.07 9.14
CA GLN A 160 6.56 -21.75 7.88
C GLN A 160 5.17 -22.39 7.93
N ALA A 161 4.38 -22.18 6.89
CA ALA A 161 3.05 -22.75 6.77
C ALA A 161 2.95 -23.59 5.50
N VAL A 162 2.15 -24.66 5.58
CA VAL A 162 1.77 -25.46 4.42
C VAL A 162 0.25 -25.51 4.34
N ARG A 163 -0.34 -25.04 3.24
CA ARG A 163 -1.80 -24.92 3.04
C ARG A 163 -2.51 -24.04 4.06
N GLY A 164 -1.83 -23.01 4.56
CA GLY A 164 -2.38 -22.05 5.52
C GLY A 164 -2.40 -22.53 6.97
N GLU A 165 -1.82 -23.70 7.26
CA GLU A 165 -1.66 -24.25 8.60
C GLU A 165 -0.18 -24.38 8.93
N ARG A 166 0.17 -24.42 10.23
CA ARG A 166 1.52 -24.81 10.66
C ARG A 166 1.83 -26.24 10.20
N ILE A 167 3.11 -26.60 10.16
CA ILE A 167 3.52 -27.91 9.67
C ILE A 167 3.06 -28.96 10.67
N ASN A 168 2.00 -29.70 10.36
CA ASN A 168 1.44 -30.75 11.24
C ASN A 168 1.61 -32.16 10.65
N ARG A 169 1.95 -32.26 9.36
CA ARG A 169 2.03 -33.53 8.64
C ARG A 169 3.46 -34.05 8.60
N GLY A 170 3.66 -35.26 9.10
CA GLY A 170 4.96 -35.91 9.10
C GLY A 170 4.85 -37.40 9.41
N TYR A 171 5.49 -37.81 10.50
CA TYR A 171 5.41 -39.14 11.07
C TYR A 171 4.16 -39.30 11.95
N GLU A 172 3.96 -40.50 12.49
CA GLU A 172 2.84 -40.82 13.37
C GLU A 172 2.90 -39.96 14.65
N GLY A 173 1.98 -38.99 14.75
CA GLY A 173 1.86 -38.07 15.87
C GLY A 173 2.95 -36.99 15.97
N ARG A 174 3.79 -36.77 14.95
CA ARG A 174 4.88 -35.77 15.01
C ARG A 174 5.36 -35.34 13.63
N THR A 175 5.96 -34.17 13.53
CA THR A 175 6.44 -33.60 12.26
C THR A 175 7.72 -34.28 11.76
N LEU A 176 8.74 -34.38 12.62
CA LEU A 176 10.01 -35.07 12.34
C LEU A 176 10.32 -36.13 13.40
N SER A 177 11.20 -37.07 13.06
CA SER A 177 11.68 -38.11 13.98
C SER A 177 12.47 -37.56 15.17
N HIS A 178 12.92 -36.30 15.08
CA HIS A 178 13.65 -35.57 16.12
C HIS A 178 12.76 -35.03 17.25
N TYR A 179 11.45 -34.91 17.00
CA TYR A 179 10.50 -34.41 17.99
C TYR A 179 9.75 -35.56 18.69
N LEU A 180 9.20 -35.24 19.86
CA LEU A 180 8.33 -36.15 20.59
C LEU A 180 6.95 -36.25 19.91
N PRO A 181 6.22 -37.36 20.09
CA PRO A 181 4.82 -37.42 19.71
C PRO A 181 4.00 -36.33 20.41
N GLU A 182 3.08 -35.70 19.67
CA GLU A 182 2.13 -34.68 20.14
C GLU A 182 2.79 -33.38 20.65
N ASP A 183 4.04 -33.12 20.26
CA ASP A 183 4.75 -31.89 20.58
C ASP A 183 4.21 -30.70 19.77
N LEU A 184 3.46 -29.80 20.44
CA LEU A 184 2.79 -28.63 19.85
C LEU A 184 3.66 -27.36 19.79
N SER A 185 4.93 -27.45 20.21
CA SER A 185 5.86 -26.32 20.28
C SER A 185 6.09 -25.61 18.94
N ALA A 186 6.59 -24.37 18.99
CA ALA A 186 6.85 -23.57 17.80
C ALA A 186 7.89 -24.23 16.87
N ASP A 187 9.03 -24.68 17.42
CA ASP A 187 10.11 -25.38 16.70
C ASP A 187 9.59 -26.67 16.04
N ALA A 188 8.83 -27.50 16.76
CA ALA A 188 8.28 -28.75 16.22
C ALA A 188 7.36 -28.52 15.01
N HIS A 189 6.72 -27.36 14.92
CA HIS A 189 5.73 -27.03 13.91
C HIS A 189 6.21 -26.01 12.86
N GLY A 190 7.52 -25.83 12.72
CA GLY A 190 8.12 -25.10 11.60
C GLY A 190 8.30 -23.60 11.82
N PHE A 191 8.37 -23.15 13.07
CA PHE A 191 8.90 -21.82 13.35
C PHE A 191 10.41 -21.79 13.09
N VAL A 192 10.87 -20.79 12.34
CA VAL A 192 12.29 -20.57 12.05
C VAL A 192 12.74 -19.32 12.78
N GLU A 193 13.44 -19.51 13.90
CA GLU A 193 13.96 -18.44 14.76
C GLU A 193 15.16 -17.75 14.11
N ASN A 194 15.95 -18.49 13.33
CA ASN A 194 17.17 -17.97 12.73
C ASN A 194 16.88 -17.12 11.49
N SER A 195 17.75 -16.15 11.23
CA SER A 195 17.79 -15.37 10.00
C SER A 195 18.62 -16.05 8.90
N TYR A 196 18.50 -15.60 7.65
CA TYR A 196 19.36 -16.14 6.58
C TYR A 196 20.85 -15.87 6.82
N ARG A 197 21.18 -14.76 7.49
CA ARG A 197 22.55 -14.42 7.86
C ARG A 197 23.13 -15.41 8.88
N ASN A 198 22.39 -15.67 9.96
CA ASN A 198 22.82 -16.59 11.02
C ASN A 198 22.84 -18.05 10.55
N GLY A 199 22.02 -18.34 9.54
CA GLY A 199 21.92 -19.65 8.93
C GLY A 199 20.91 -20.53 9.66
N LEU A 200 20.21 -21.35 8.88
CA LEU A 200 19.15 -22.21 9.40
C LEU A 200 19.74 -23.52 9.94
N THR A 201 19.21 -24.00 11.05
CA THR A 201 19.46 -25.36 11.52
C THR A 201 18.89 -26.39 10.52
N PRO A 202 19.34 -27.66 10.53
CA PRO A 202 18.82 -28.68 9.62
C PRO A 202 17.31 -28.90 9.71
N ARG A 203 16.72 -28.69 10.90
CA ARG A 203 15.27 -28.84 11.14
C ARG A 203 14.50 -27.69 10.50
N GLU A 204 14.91 -26.47 10.79
CA GLU A 204 14.37 -25.25 10.18
C GLU A 204 14.53 -25.26 8.66
N PHE A 205 15.69 -25.65 8.14
CA PHE A 205 15.94 -25.73 6.70
C PHE A 205 14.96 -26.70 6.02
N PHE A 206 14.68 -27.84 6.64
CA PHE A 206 13.75 -28.82 6.08
C PHE A 206 12.32 -28.30 6.09
N PHE A 207 11.89 -27.65 7.16
CA PHE A 207 10.58 -26.99 7.24
C PHE A 207 10.44 -25.83 6.25
N HIS A 208 11.46 -25.00 6.13
CA HIS A 208 11.52 -23.92 5.15
C HIS A 208 11.43 -24.45 3.70
N ALA A 209 12.12 -25.55 3.41
CA ALA A 209 12.04 -26.21 2.11
C ALA A 209 10.63 -26.77 1.81
N MET A 210 9.88 -27.22 2.82
CA MET A 210 8.47 -27.62 2.64
C MET A 210 7.59 -26.45 2.22
N GLY A 211 7.69 -25.31 2.91
CA GLY A 211 6.95 -24.09 2.57
C GLY A 211 7.32 -23.57 1.18
N GLY A 212 8.62 -23.49 0.88
CA GLY A 212 9.11 -23.09 -0.45
C GLY A 212 8.64 -24.02 -1.57
N ARG A 213 8.55 -25.33 -1.32
CA ARG A 213 8.04 -26.29 -2.30
C ARG A 213 6.55 -26.08 -2.60
N GLU A 214 5.74 -25.73 -1.61
CA GLU A 214 4.33 -25.41 -1.86
C GLU A 214 4.21 -24.24 -2.83
N GLY A 215 4.93 -23.14 -2.58
CA GLY A 215 4.91 -21.96 -3.47
C GLY A 215 5.30 -22.29 -4.91
N LEU A 216 6.33 -23.12 -5.11
CA LEU A 216 6.77 -23.55 -6.44
C LEU A 216 5.73 -24.43 -7.15
N VAL A 217 5.14 -25.40 -6.43
CA VAL A 217 4.12 -26.30 -6.99
C VAL A 217 2.86 -25.51 -7.31
N ASP A 218 2.45 -24.63 -6.41
CA ASP A 218 1.26 -23.84 -6.54
C ASP A 218 1.36 -22.83 -7.70
N THR A 219 2.53 -22.22 -7.91
CA THR A 219 2.79 -21.40 -9.12
C THR A 219 2.55 -22.20 -10.39
N ALA A 220 3.06 -23.45 -10.46
CA ALA A 220 2.87 -24.31 -11.61
C ALA A 220 1.38 -24.69 -11.83
N VAL A 221 0.66 -24.98 -10.74
CA VAL A 221 -0.77 -25.36 -10.81
C VAL A 221 -1.65 -24.16 -11.17
N ARG A 222 -1.46 -23.01 -10.52
CA ARG A 222 -2.25 -21.80 -10.74
C ARG A 222 -2.09 -21.24 -12.15
N THR A 223 -0.89 -21.31 -12.73
CA THR A 223 -0.64 -20.82 -14.11
C THR A 223 -1.60 -21.43 -15.13
N SER A 224 -1.83 -22.75 -15.05
CA SER A 224 -2.76 -23.45 -15.96
C SER A 224 -4.21 -23.02 -15.79
N LYS A 225 -4.65 -22.82 -14.54
CA LYS A 225 -6.03 -22.42 -14.21
C LYS A 225 -6.30 -20.98 -14.59
N SER A 226 -5.37 -20.06 -14.29
CA SER A 226 -5.51 -18.64 -14.63
C SER A 226 -5.57 -18.43 -16.14
N GLY A 227 -4.71 -19.09 -16.91
CA GLY A 227 -4.75 -19.00 -18.38
C GLY A 227 -6.03 -19.58 -18.97
N TYR A 228 -6.54 -20.70 -18.43
CA TYR A 228 -7.81 -21.27 -18.86
C TYR A 228 -9.00 -20.37 -18.51
N LEU A 229 -9.02 -19.79 -17.30
CA LEU A 229 -10.03 -18.83 -16.88
C LEU A 229 -10.03 -17.59 -17.78
N GLN A 230 -8.85 -17.02 -18.04
CA GLN A 230 -8.67 -15.90 -18.95
C GLN A 230 -9.24 -16.22 -20.33
N ARG A 231 -8.89 -17.38 -20.91
CA ARG A 231 -9.43 -17.80 -22.21
C ARG A 231 -10.96 -17.96 -22.19
N ARG A 232 -11.52 -18.51 -21.11
CA ARG A 232 -12.98 -18.63 -20.96
C ARG A 232 -13.66 -17.28 -20.88
N LEU A 233 -13.09 -16.34 -20.11
CA LEU A 233 -13.62 -14.98 -19.99
C LEU A 233 -13.53 -14.24 -21.33
N ILE A 234 -12.39 -14.30 -22.01
CA ILE A 234 -12.23 -13.71 -23.35
C ILE A 234 -13.27 -14.27 -24.31
N ASN A 235 -13.41 -15.60 -24.39
CA ASN A 235 -14.37 -16.21 -25.30
C ASN A 235 -15.85 -15.91 -24.94
N ALA A 236 -16.15 -15.65 -23.67
CA ALA A 236 -17.50 -15.32 -23.23
C ALA A 236 -17.86 -13.84 -23.45
N LEU A 237 -16.86 -12.95 -23.40
CA LEU A 237 -17.05 -11.50 -23.44
C LEU A 237 -16.54 -10.87 -24.75
N SER A 238 -15.92 -11.64 -25.65
CA SER A 238 -15.33 -11.13 -26.91
C SER A 238 -16.34 -10.55 -27.88
N GLU A 239 -17.61 -10.87 -27.69
CA GLU A 239 -18.72 -10.42 -28.53
C GLU A 239 -19.37 -9.14 -28.01
N LEU A 240 -18.97 -8.64 -26.84
CA LEU A 240 -19.51 -7.42 -26.27
C LEU A 240 -18.80 -6.20 -26.86
N GLU A 241 -19.58 -5.26 -27.37
CA GLU A 241 -19.09 -3.98 -27.88
C GLU A 241 -19.98 -2.81 -27.47
N THR A 242 -19.38 -1.65 -27.27
CA THR A 242 -20.09 -0.39 -27.01
C THR A 242 -20.51 0.23 -28.33
N GLN A 243 -21.81 0.47 -28.49
CA GLN A 243 -22.39 1.09 -29.68
C GLN A 243 -22.35 2.62 -29.59
N TYR A 244 -22.57 3.29 -30.72
CA TYR A 244 -22.60 4.76 -30.81
C TYR A 244 -23.65 5.44 -29.93
N ASP A 245 -24.64 4.69 -29.43
CA ASP A 245 -25.67 5.19 -28.51
C ASP A 245 -25.31 5.01 -27.03
N GLY A 246 -24.08 4.56 -26.71
CA GLY A 246 -23.60 4.33 -25.36
C GLY A 246 -24.01 3.00 -24.74
N THR A 247 -24.86 2.22 -25.42
CA THR A 247 -25.28 0.89 -24.96
C THR A 247 -24.19 -0.15 -25.25
N VAL A 248 -24.07 -1.16 -24.38
CA VAL A 248 -23.20 -2.32 -24.59
C VAL A 248 -24.05 -3.48 -25.09
N ARG A 249 -23.69 -4.04 -26.25
CA ARG A 249 -24.47 -5.09 -26.94
C ARG A 249 -23.63 -6.29 -27.30
N ASP A 250 -24.30 -7.43 -27.45
CA ASP A 250 -23.73 -8.63 -28.08
C ASP A 250 -23.86 -8.59 -29.62
N THR A 251 -23.33 -9.62 -30.29
CA THR A 251 -23.42 -9.77 -31.76
C THR A 251 -24.84 -9.95 -32.30
N SER A 252 -25.81 -10.25 -31.44
CA SER A 252 -27.23 -10.41 -31.79
C SER A 252 -28.06 -9.14 -31.51
N ASP A 253 -27.39 -8.00 -31.25
CA ASP A 253 -27.99 -6.72 -30.87
C ASP A 253 -28.76 -6.75 -29.53
N THR A 254 -28.52 -7.76 -28.68
CA THR A 254 -29.09 -7.82 -27.33
C THR A 254 -28.37 -6.82 -26.43
N ILE A 255 -29.11 -5.91 -25.81
CA ILE A 255 -28.56 -4.94 -24.86
C ILE A 255 -28.19 -5.65 -23.55
N VAL A 256 -26.92 -5.56 -23.17
CA VAL A 256 -26.37 -6.08 -21.91
C VAL A 256 -26.31 -4.98 -20.85
N GLN A 257 -25.85 -3.79 -21.23
CA GLN A 257 -25.89 -2.58 -20.40
C GLN A 257 -26.49 -1.42 -21.19
N PHE A 258 -27.34 -0.63 -20.52
CA PHE A 258 -27.92 0.59 -21.13
C PHE A 258 -26.91 1.72 -21.25
N GLU A 259 -25.89 1.70 -20.41
CA GLU A 259 -24.81 2.68 -20.36
C GLU A 259 -23.52 1.92 -20.01
N PHE A 260 -22.45 2.17 -20.77
CA PHE A 260 -21.15 1.55 -20.52
C PHE A 260 -20.67 1.86 -19.10
N GLY A 261 -20.33 0.84 -18.31
CA GLY A 261 -19.83 1.04 -16.95
C GLY A 261 -20.86 1.57 -15.95
N GLU A 262 -22.13 1.73 -16.33
CA GLU A 262 -23.18 2.42 -15.55
C GLU A 262 -22.92 3.92 -15.29
N ASP A 263 -21.83 4.46 -15.84
CA ASP A 263 -21.35 5.85 -15.68
C ASP A 263 -20.94 6.51 -17.01
N GLY A 264 -20.92 5.75 -18.11
CA GLY A 264 -20.51 6.19 -19.43
C GLY A 264 -19.01 6.49 -19.56
N THR A 265 -18.21 6.21 -18.53
CA THR A 265 -16.84 6.70 -18.41
C THR A 265 -15.82 5.63 -18.75
N SER A 266 -14.76 6.02 -19.47
CA SER A 266 -13.68 5.10 -19.79
C SER A 266 -12.77 4.89 -18.57
N PRO A 267 -12.46 3.65 -18.16
CA PRO A 267 -11.55 3.37 -17.05
C PRO A 267 -10.14 3.96 -17.21
N VAL A 268 -9.75 4.29 -18.45
CA VAL A 268 -8.44 4.91 -18.76
C VAL A 268 -8.41 6.39 -18.37
N GLN A 269 -9.58 7.03 -18.26
CA GLN A 269 -9.71 8.46 -17.97
C GLN A 269 -9.96 8.74 -16.48
N VAL A 270 -10.44 7.74 -15.72
CA VAL A 270 -10.71 7.86 -14.28
C VAL A 270 -9.39 7.96 -13.50
N SER A 271 -9.30 8.89 -12.54
CA SER A 271 -8.19 9.03 -11.58
C SER A 271 -8.07 7.81 -10.68
N SER A 272 -6.84 7.41 -10.36
CA SER A 272 -6.57 6.38 -9.37
C SER A 272 -6.77 6.85 -7.92
N SER A 273 -6.91 8.17 -7.71
CA SER A 273 -7.10 8.80 -6.42
C SER A 273 -8.59 9.02 -6.10
N ASP A 274 -9.06 8.28 -5.09
CA ASP A 274 -10.31 8.38 -4.31
C ASP A 274 -11.69 8.18 -4.99
N ASP A 275 -12.65 7.80 -4.13
CA ASP A 275 -14.04 7.31 -4.29
C ASP A 275 -14.99 8.03 -5.29
N ASN A 276 -14.50 8.99 -6.09
CA ASN A 276 -15.28 9.67 -7.10
C ASN A 276 -14.72 9.39 -8.50
N ASP A 277 -15.57 8.90 -9.40
CA ASP A 277 -15.25 8.61 -10.80
C ASP A 277 -14.68 9.81 -11.58
N ILE A 278 -14.84 11.02 -11.04
CA ILE A 278 -14.36 12.29 -11.57
C ILE A 278 -13.96 13.19 -10.38
N ASP A 279 -12.71 13.67 -10.33
CA ASP A 279 -12.26 14.68 -9.37
C ASP A 279 -12.85 16.06 -9.73
N VAL A 280 -14.09 16.28 -9.30
CA VAL A 280 -14.84 17.51 -9.57
C VAL A 280 -14.16 18.72 -8.92
N GLU A 281 -13.51 18.56 -7.77
CA GLU A 281 -12.85 19.66 -7.06
C GLU A 281 -11.65 20.16 -7.87
N ALA A 282 -10.73 19.27 -8.27
CA ALA A 282 -9.57 19.65 -9.07
C ALA A 282 -9.97 20.17 -10.46
N ILE A 283 -11.00 19.61 -11.08
CA ILE A 283 -11.51 20.13 -12.36
C ILE A 283 -12.10 21.53 -12.18
N THR A 284 -12.88 21.76 -11.12
CA THR A 284 -13.48 23.06 -10.84
C THR A 284 -12.41 24.10 -10.56
N GLU A 285 -11.42 23.77 -9.74
CA GLU A 285 -10.30 24.66 -9.43
C GLU A 285 -9.50 25.01 -10.68
N ARG A 286 -9.20 24.02 -11.53
CA ARG A 286 -8.51 24.27 -12.82
C ARG A 286 -9.31 25.16 -13.76
N VAL A 287 -10.63 24.98 -13.86
CA VAL A 287 -11.48 25.85 -14.69
C VAL A 287 -11.49 27.27 -14.15
N LEU A 288 -11.56 27.43 -12.82
CA LEU A 288 -11.50 28.74 -12.18
C LEU A 288 -10.14 29.40 -12.43
N ASP A 289 -9.04 28.67 -12.38
CA ASP A 289 -7.69 29.19 -12.64
C ASP A 289 -7.44 29.55 -14.11
N GLU A 290 -8.03 28.81 -15.06
CA GLU A 290 -7.96 29.18 -16.48
C GLU A 290 -8.83 30.39 -16.84
N GLU A 291 -10.01 30.51 -16.23
CA GLU A 291 -10.96 31.59 -16.51
C GLU A 291 -10.61 32.92 -15.81
N PHE A 292 -9.98 32.87 -14.63
CA PHE A 292 -9.66 34.05 -13.83
C PHE A 292 -8.15 34.22 -13.63
N ALA A 293 -7.58 35.27 -14.22
CA ALA A 293 -6.15 35.60 -14.08
C ALA A 293 -5.83 36.42 -12.80
N ASP A 294 -6.84 36.96 -12.12
CA ASP A 294 -6.71 37.78 -10.91
C ASP A 294 -7.50 37.15 -9.75
N GLU A 295 -6.84 36.92 -8.62
CA GLU A 295 -7.41 36.29 -7.41
C GLU A 295 -8.60 37.09 -6.86
N ALA A 296 -8.59 38.42 -7.04
CA ALA A 296 -9.70 39.28 -6.60
C ALA A 296 -10.99 39.04 -7.41
N GLU A 297 -10.88 38.76 -8.71
CA GLU A 297 -12.02 38.44 -9.57
C GLU A 297 -12.56 37.04 -9.30
N LYS A 298 -11.66 36.08 -9.02
CA LYS A 298 -12.00 34.72 -8.60
C LYS A 298 -12.75 34.72 -7.27
N GLU A 299 -12.27 35.46 -6.25
CA GLU A 299 -12.98 35.63 -4.98
C GLU A 299 -14.34 36.31 -5.16
N GLN A 300 -14.45 37.31 -6.04
CA GLN A 300 -15.70 37.99 -6.33
C GLN A 300 -16.72 37.06 -7.00
N PHE A 301 -16.29 36.21 -7.93
CA PHE A 301 -17.13 35.21 -8.58
C PHE A 301 -17.62 34.13 -7.60
N LEU A 302 -16.71 33.61 -6.77
CA LEU A 302 -17.01 32.57 -5.78
C LEU A 302 -17.88 33.06 -4.62
N SER A 303 -17.72 34.33 -4.21
CA SER A 303 -18.44 34.88 -3.05
C SER A 303 -19.93 35.17 -3.28
N ARG A 304 -20.46 35.01 -4.51
CA ARG A 304 -21.86 35.37 -4.87
C ARG A 304 -22.25 36.76 -4.36
N ALA A 305 -21.32 37.71 -4.30
CA ALA A 305 -21.67 39.08 -4.02
C ALA A 305 -22.41 39.62 -5.25
N SER A 306 -23.75 39.62 -5.18
CA SER A 306 -24.56 40.36 -6.14
C SER A 306 -24.06 41.80 -6.11
N VAL A 307 -23.50 42.27 -7.21
CA VAL A 307 -23.24 43.70 -7.35
C VAL A 307 -24.61 44.36 -7.31
N ASP A 308 -24.89 45.10 -6.25
CA ASP A 308 -26.11 45.88 -6.12
C ASP A 308 -26.21 46.80 -7.35
N THR A 309 -27.11 46.46 -8.27
CA THR A 309 -27.22 47.13 -9.57
C THR A 309 -28.19 48.31 -9.51
N ASN A 310 -28.92 48.48 -8.40
CA ASN A 310 -29.88 49.54 -8.21
C ASN A 310 -29.59 50.41 -6.98
N ILE A 311 -29.73 51.72 -7.15
CA ILE A 311 -29.59 52.75 -6.10
C ILE A 311 -30.50 52.48 -4.88
N SER A 312 -31.58 51.71 -5.04
CA SER A 312 -32.49 51.34 -3.93
C SER A 312 -31.90 50.36 -2.92
N GLU A 313 -30.84 49.64 -3.26
CA GLU A 313 -30.20 48.62 -2.40
C GLU A 313 -29.21 49.26 -1.40
N HIS A 314 -28.81 50.52 -1.62
CA HIS A 314 -27.97 51.31 -0.71
C HIS A 314 -28.73 51.98 0.46
N GLN A 315 -30.01 51.68 0.70
CA GLN A 315 -30.78 52.40 1.73
C GLN A 315 -30.29 52.17 3.17
N ASP A 316 -29.62 51.05 3.44
CA ASP A 316 -29.20 50.70 4.80
C ASP A 316 -27.81 51.24 5.18
N SER A 317 -26.97 51.64 4.22
CA SER A 317 -25.65 52.23 4.50
C SER A 317 -25.73 53.69 5.00
N TRP A 318 -26.82 54.41 4.69
CA TRP A 318 -27.06 55.78 5.15
C TRP A 318 -27.61 55.89 6.58
N LYS A 319 -28.19 54.81 7.13
CA LYS A 319 -28.84 54.84 8.45
C LYS A 319 -27.89 54.60 9.62
N THR A 320 -26.67 54.09 9.38
CA THR A 320 -25.68 53.75 10.43
C THR A 320 -24.60 54.81 10.67
N GLY A 321 -24.72 56.01 10.07
CA GLY A 321 -23.71 57.07 10.12
C GLY A 321 -24.01 58.29 11.02
N ARG A 322 -24.82 58.17 12.08
CA ARG A 322 -25.05 59.27 13.04
C ARG A 322 -24.85 58.81 14.48
N THR A 323 -23.60 58.89 14.96
CA THR A 323 -23.21 59.60 16.19
C THR A 323 -21.69 59.49 16.43
N ALA A 324 -21.04 60.66 16.56
CA ALA A 324 -19.92 60.99 17.47
C ALA A 324 -18.73 61.69 16.80
N GLY A 325 -18.84 63.02 16.69
CA GLY A 325 -17.80 64.01 17.00
C GLY A 325 -16.45 63.98 16.27
N THR A 326 -16.20 64.99 15.44
CA THR A 326 -15.22 66.07 15.67
C THR A 326 -15.45 67.16 14.63
N GLY A 327 -15.43 68.42 15.08
CA GLY A 327 -15.76 69.57 14.24
C GLY A 327 -14.67 69.91 13.24
N THR A 328 -15.07 70.55 12.15
CA THR A 328 -14.21 71.46 11.41
C THR A 328 -15.11 72.60 10.93
N GLU A 329 -14.88 73.78 11.51
CA GLU A 329 -15.50 75.03 11.11
C GLU A 329 -15.14 75.35 9.66
N VAL A 330 -16.10 75.93 8.93
CA VAL A 330 -15.83 76.62 7.67
C VAL A 330 -16.35 78.04 7.86
N GLU A 331 -15.44 78.99 7.97
CA GLU A 331 -15.71 80.43 7.97
C GLU A 331 -16.30 80.85 6.61
N SER A 332 -17.29 81.73 6.66
CA SER A 332 -17.85 82.42 5.49
C SER A 332 -17.09 83.73 5.27
N ASP A 333 -16.60 83.96 4.05
CA ASP A 333 -16.39 85.30 3.52
C ASP A 333 -17.27 85.43 2.26
N ASP A 334 -18.07 86.50 2.25
CA ASP A 334 -18.91 87.08 1.18
C ASP A 334 -19.14 86.30 -0.14
#